data_AF-A0AAE0KAI6-F1
#
_entry.id   AF-A0AAE0KAI6-F1
#
_cell.length_a   1.000
_cell.length_b   1.000
_cell.length_c   1.000
_cell.angle_alpha   90.00
_cell.angle_beta   90.00
_cell.angle_gamma   90.00
#
_symmetry.space_group_name_H-M   'P 1'
#
loop_
_entity.id
_entity.type
_entity.pdbx_description
1 polymer ?
#
loop_
_entity_poly.entity_id
_entity_poly.type
_entity_poly.pdbx_seq_one_letter_code
_entity_poly.pdbx_strand_id
1 'polypeptide(L)'
;MSLVAHLVRRGVGLAWSAHSESQRLKRDAAAADAHTGKHASMSTGQFVATTLLIITVVASIFTYFWIEYTLHFVLGNLVSVEDSTATAGSPSGVAGPKESESKDGESKDGEAKDGEPVEIEGTDDQVEKESLIPSTSTADERAVPRGNGGTTPITASIRSTLKHIRALDGFKGYFRGLGAFFLYAIASGILYALLVLLAEFINPGATNSLGTLSLPELVADFTVTMSTCRLHCNWTHATVRDSTDIPARGVYRRSRHVSRKDYRFLSLPAMRIWLARAAATALPLAVFRIAQPMIRPTPVAATLVTVLFVVVCVLISVSVVLPARIARTRIETSLLLETVSTIVPVDRTFGGRVDRTQSLAWWRFVALHLGFVGAYKTFDRATFRRALKVWAVYFLVALTFMFGVTALLCVELLFVMGGPDAATAVIKQMIADTGSP
;
A
#
# COMPACT_ATOMS: atom_id res chain seq x y z
N MET A 1 8.55 30.34 -13.92
CA MET A 1 8.31 30.07 -12.49
C MET A 1 6.84 29.74 -12.34
N SER A 2 6.49 28.58 -11.79
CA SER A 2 5.11 28.09 -11.84
C SER A 2 4.19 28.98 -10.99
N LEU A 3 2.97 29.20 -11.49
CA LEU A 3 1.92 29.95 -10.80
C LEU A 3 1.64 29.37 -9.40
N VAL A 4 1.81 28.06 -9.23
CA VAL A 4 1.76 27.38 -7.92
C VAL A 4 2.90 27.80 -7.00
N ALA A 5 4.13 27.94 -7.50
CA ALA A 5 5.24 28.42 -6.68
C ALA A 5 5.08 29.89 -6.27
N HIS A 6 4.49 30.71 -7.15
CA HIS A 6 4.12 32.07 -6.81
C HIS A 6 2.95 32.12 -5.82
N LEU A 7 1.97 31.22 -5.92
CA LEU A 7 0.86 31.12 -4.98
C LEU A 7 1.28 30.57 -3.61
N VAL A 8 2.20 29.61 -3.57
CA VAL A 8 2.75 29.09 -2.29
C VAL A 8 3.72 30.09 -1.68
N ARG A 9 4.58 30.75 -2.47
CA ARG A 9 5.46 31.82 -1.94
C ARG A 9 4.65 33.03 -1.50
N ARG A 10 3.59 33.42 -2.23
CA ARG A 10 2.63 34.42 -1.73
C ARG A 10 1.85 33.90 -0.55
N GLY A 11 1.44 32.64 -0.52
CA GLY A 11 0.69 32.06 0.61
C GLY A 11 1.52 32.02 1.88
N VAL A 12 2.77 31.58 1.79
CA VAL A 12 3.76 31.60 2.90
C VAL A 12 4.16 33.03 3.24
N GLY A 13 4.35 33.90 2.25
CA GLY A 13 4.63 35.31 2.46
C GLY A 13 3.48 36.05 3.14
N LEU A 14 2.24 35.78 2.76
CA LEU A 14 1.01 36.29 3.36
C LEU A 14 0.77 35.69 4.75
N ALA A 15 1.07 34.40 4.95
CA ALA A 15 0.99 33.78 6.26
C ALA A 15 2.06 34.34 7.21
N TRP A 16 3.28 34.59 6.70
CA TRP A 16 4.36 35.20 7.47
C TRP A 16 4.10 36.67 7.74
N SER A 17 3.60 37.43 6.76
CA SER A 17 3.21 38.83 6.96
C SER A 17 2.04 38.92 7.93
N ALA A 18 0.99 38.11 7.75
CA ALA A 18 -0.13 38.01 8.68
C ALA A 18 0.29 37.52 10.07
N HIS A 19 1.29 36.64 10.18
CA HIS A 19 1.86 36.26 11.47
C HIS A 19 2.62 37.44 12.09
N SER A 20 3.46 38.13 11.32
CA SER A 20 4.23 39.28 11.81
C SER A 20 3.34 40.47 12.17
N GLU A 21 2.25 40.67 11.43
CA GLU A 21 1.24 41.69 11.66
C GLU A 21 0.35 41.29 12.82
N SER A 22 -0.04 40.02 12.94
CA SER A 22 -0.67 39.49 14.16
C SER A 22 0.24 39.66 15.37
N GLN A 23 1.55 39.48 15.25
CA GLN A 23 2.51 39.72 16.33
C GLN A 23 2.65 41.22 16.66
N ARG A 24 2.63 42.10 15.65
CA ARG A 24 2.61 43.56 15.86
C ARG A 24 1.31 44.01 16.52
N LEU A 25 0.16 43.61 15.98
CA LEU A 25 -1.15 43.84 16.57
C LEU A 25 -1.27 43.25 17.96
N LYS A 26 -0.67 42.08 18.24
CA LYS A 26 -0.59 41.52 19.60
C LYS A 26 0.31 42.34 20.52
N ARG A 27 1.41 42.92 20.02
CA ARG A 27 2.26 43.83 20.80
C ARG A 27 1.57 45.17 21.05
N ASP A 28 0.90 45.71 20.06
CA ASP A 28 0.17 46.98 20.14
C ASP A 28 -1.09 46.81 21.00
N ALA A 29 -1.80 45.69 20.86
CA ALA A 29 -2.89 45.31 21.75
C ALA A 29 -2.37 45.02 23.16
N ALA A 30 -1.24 44.33 23.34
CA ALA A 30 -0.64 44.13 24.67
C ALA A 30 -0.16 45.45 25.29
N ALA A 31 0.30 46.42 24.50
CA ALA A 31 0.65 47.76 24.97
C ALA A 31 -0.61 48.58 25.33
N ALA A 32 -1.69 48.44 24.56
CA ALA A 32 -2.98 49.05 24.87
C ALA A 32 -3.68 48.38 26.08
N ASP A 33 -3.54 47.06 26.23
CA ASP A 33 -4.05 46.25 27.34
C ASP A 33 -3.23 46.51 28.62
N ALA A 34 -1.92 46.76 28.50
CA ALA A 34 -1.09 47.23 29.62
C ALA A 34 -1.56 48.59 30.16
N HIS A 35 -2.22 49.40 29.33
CA HIS A 35 -2.85 50.65 29.76
C HIS A 35 -4.30 50.50 30.26
N THR A 36 -5.00 49.42 29.91
CA THR A 36 -6.43 49.22 30.27
C THR A 36 -6.69 48.11 31.28
N GLY A 37 -5.69 47.31 31.66
CA GLY A 37 -5.78 46.27 32.69
C GLY A 37 -6.72 45.12 32.36
N LYS A 38 -7.27 45.06 31.14
CA LYS A 38 -8.17 44.01 30.67
C LYS A 38 -7.35 42.98 29.91
N HIS A 39 -7.06 41.85 30.55
CA HIS A 39 -6.61 40.66 29.81
C HIS A 39 -7.63 40.37 28.70
N ALA A 40 -7.18 40.34 27.45
CA ALA A 40 -7.97 39.87 26.31
C ALA A 40 -8.32 38.39 26.50
N SER A 41 -9.34 38.12 27.33
CA SER A 41 -9.93 36.80 27.48
C SER A 41 -10.60 36.47 26.16
N MET A 42 -10.10 35.46 25.47
CA MET A 42 -10.76 34.86 24.31
C MET A 42 -12.24 34.69 24.64
N SER A 43 -13.12 35.25 23.82
CA SER A 43 -14.56 35.11 24.09
C SER A 43 -14.92 33.63 24.17
N THR A 44 -15.85 33.24 25.04
CA THR A 44 -16.26 31.84 25.19
C THR A 44 -16.64 31.21 23.85
N GLY A 45 -17.26 32.00 22.95
CA GLY A 45 -17.58 31.57 21.58
C GLY A 45 -16.35 31.27 20.72
N GLN A 46 -15.32 32.13 20.74
CA GLN A 46 -14.07 31.89 20.02
C GLN A 46 -13.33 30.66 20.55
N PHE A 47 -13.30 30.47 21.87
CA PHE A 47 -12.68 29.29 22.47
C PHE A 47 -13.35 28.01 21.98
N VAL A 48 -14.68 27.93 22.06
CA VAL A 48 -15.46 26.77 21.58
C VAL A 48 -15.22 26.54 20.08
N ALA A 49 -15.27 27.59 19.25
CA ALA A 49 -15.05 27.45 17.80
C ALA A 49 -13.63 26.94 17.48
N THR A 50 -12.62 27.42 18.20
CA THR A 50 -11.23 26.97 18.01
C THR A 50 -11.04 25.52 18.48
N THR A 51 -11.65 25.14 19.61
CA THR A 51 -11.64 23.75 20.07
C THR A 51 -12.32 22.82 19.08
N LEU A 52 -13.47 23.21 18.52
CA LEU A 52 -14.17 22.43 17.49
C LEU A 52 -13.30 22.26 16.24
N LEU A 53 -12.68 23.33 15.75
CA LEU A 53 -11.76 23.28 14.60
C LEU A 53 -10.62 22.28 14.84
N ILE A 54 -10.00 22.28 16.03
CA ILE A 54 -8.93 21.34 16.36
C ILE A 54 -9.45 19.90 16.37
N ILE A 55 -10.62 19.65 16.97
CA ILE A 55 -11.26 18.33 16.99
C ILE A 55 -11.55 17.85 15.57
N THR A 56 -12.10 18.72 14.71
CA THR A 56 -12.39 18.40 13.31
C THR A 56 -11.13 18.07 12.53
N VAL A 57 -10.04 18.82 12.71
CA VAL A 57 -8.74 18.51 12.08
C VAL A 57 -8.21 17.15 12.53
N VAL A 58 -8.19 16.87 13.84
CA VAL A 58 -7.69 15.60 14.39
C VAL A 58 -8.56 14.41 13.92
N ALA A 59 -9.88 14.55 13.98
CA ALA A 59 -10.81 13.53 13.51
C ALA A 59 -10.65 13.26 12.00
N SER A 60 -10.40 14.32 11.22
CA SER A 60 -10.19 14.22 9.78
C SER A 60 -8.89 13.49 9.44
N ILE A 61 -7.79 13.78 10.15
CA ILE A 61 -6.51 13.07 10.00
C ILE A 61 -6.69 11.59 10.31
N PHE A 62 -7.35 11.25 11.42
CA PHE A 62 -7.59 9.86 11.80
C PHE A 62 -8.47 9.13 10.78
N THR A 63 -9.52 9.78 10.28
CA THR A 63 -10.42 9.20 9.28
C THR A 63 -9.72 8.99 7.94
N TYR A 64 -8.93 9.97 7.48
CA TYR A 64 -8.11 9.83 6.28
C TYR A 64 -7.12 8.68 6.41
N PHE A 65 -6.41 8.61 7.54
CA PHE A 65 -5.49 7.53 7.86
C PHE A 65 -6.19 6.16 7.80
N TRP A 66 -7.39 6.04 8.35
CA TRP A 66 -8.17 4.81 8.26
C TRP A 66 -8.49 4.46 6.80
N ILE A 67 -9.03 5.41 6.03
CA ILE A 67 -9.38 5.21 4.61
C ILE A 67 -8.16 4.75 3.81
N GLU A 68 -7.03 5.45 3.95
CA GLU A 68 -5.77 5.11 3.30
C GLU A 68 -5.29 3.73 3.74
N TYR A 69 -5.24 3.46 5.04
CA TYR A 69 -4.73 2.20 5.55
C TYR A 69 -5.55 1.00 5.08
N THR A 70 -6.87 1.09 5.18
CA THR A 70 -7.76 -0.04 4.87
C THR A 70 -7.93 -0.25 3.37
N LEU A 71 -8.29 0.79 2.62
CA LEU A 71 -8.60 0.68 1.19
C LEU A 71 -7.34 0.61 0.34
N HIS A 72 -6.31 1.42 0.65
CA HIS A 72 -5.12 1.49 -0.19
C HIS A 72 -4.14 0.37 0.13
N PHE A 73 -3.83 0.18 1.41
CA PHE A 73 -2.78 -0.76 1.80
C PHE A 73 -3.29 -2.17 2.03
N VAL A 74 -4.24 -2.38 2.96
CA VAL A 74 -4.71 -3.75 3.29
C VAL A 74 -5.41 -4.40 2.10
N LEU A 75 -6.44 -3.75 1.56
CA LEU A 75 -7.16 -4.24 0.38
C LEU A 75 -6.25 -4.31 -0.86
N GLY A 76 -5.40 -3.31 -1.07
CA GLY A 76 -4.46 -3.30 -2.19
C GLY A 76 -3.48 -4.47 -2.15
N ASN A 77 -2.93 -4.79 -0.98
CA ASN A 77 -2.03 -5.94 -0.80
C ASN A 77 -2.77 -7.26 -1.05
N LEU A 78 -3.93 -7.47 -0.44
CA LEU A 78 -4.70 -8.72 -0.60
C LEU A 78 -5.10 -8.97 -2.06
N VAL A 79 -5.58 -7.94 -2.76
CA VAL A 79 -5.97 -8.03 -4.17
C VAL A 79 -4.77 -8.31 -5.08
N SER A 80 -3.61 -7.73 -4.76
CA SER A 80 -2.38 -7.93 -5.54
C SER A 80 -1.85 -9.36 -5.44
N VAL A 81 -2.08 -10.00 -4.29
CA VAL A 81 -1.50 -11.31 -3.96
C VAL A 81 -2.43 -12.46 -4.38
N GLU A 82 -3.75 -12.24 -4.37
CA GLU A 82 -4.72 -13.27 -4.74
C GLU A 82 -4.48 -13.84 -6.13
N ASP A 83 -4.39 -15.16 -6.20
CA ASP A 83 -4.38 -15.84 -7.48
C ASP A 83 -5.80 -15.99 -8.05
N SER A 84 -6.00 -15.53 -9.29
CA SER A 84 -7.24 -15.77 -10.03
C SER A 84 -7.36 -17.17 -10.62
N THR A 85 -6.25 -17.92 -10.71
CA THR A 85 -6.26 -19.26 -11.32
C THR A 85 -6.37 -20.40 -10.30
N ALA A 86 -5.78 -20.26 -9.10
CA ALA A 86 -5.81 -21.30 -8.06
C ALA A 86 -7.21 -21.72 -7.62
N THR A 87 -8.21 -20.86 -7.81
CA THR A 87 -9.60 -21.14 -7.43
C THR A 87 -10.31 -22.04 -8.47
N ALA A 88 -9.82 -22.15 -9.70
CA ALA A 88 -10.53 -22.92 -10.74
C ALA A 88 -10.24 -24.43 -10.75
N GLY A 89 -9.27 -24.94 -9.98
CA GLY A 89 -9.00 -26.38 -9.99
C GLY A 89 -7.87 -26.79 -9.08
N SER A 90 -8.20 -27.24 -7.87
CA SER A 90 -7.58 -28.43 -7.27
C SER A 90 -8.36 -28.84 -6.02
N PRO A 91 -9.12 -29.95 -6.04
CA PRO A 91 -9.49 -30.62 -4.80
C PRO A 91 -8.19 -31.21 -4.24
N SER A 92 -7.53 -30.45 -3.37
CA SER A 92 -6.43 -30.93 -2.53
C SER A 92 -6.97 -31.91 -1.50
N GLY A 93 -7.41 -33.07 -1.97
CA GLY A 93 -7.41 -34.29 -1.18
C GLY A 93 -5.94 -34.65 -0.94
N VAL A 94 -5.57 -34.69 0.33
CA VAL A 94 -4.30 -35.20 0.81
C VAL A 94 -4.18 -36.66 0.37
N ALA A 95 -3.59 -36.89 -0.79
CA ALA A 95 -3.07 -38.21 -1.15
C ALA A 95 -1.71 -38.32 -0.47
N GLY A 96 -1.68 -39.10 0.62
CA GLY A 96 -0.44 -39.47 1.28
C GLY A 96 0.54 -40.15 0.30
N PRO A 97 1.84 -40.15 0.62
CA PRO A 97 2.83 -40.81 -0.21
C PRO A 97 2.50 -42.30 -0.23
N LYS A 98 2.22 -42.88 -1.40
CA LYS A 98 2.31 -44.32 -1.58
C LYS A 98 3.79 -44.67 -1.46
N GLU A 99 4.16 -45.29 -0.34
CA GLU A 99 5.37 -46.09 -0.22
C GLU A 99 5.36 -47.10 -1.36
N SER A 100 6.25 -46.92 -2.33
CA SER A 100 6.64 -48.00 -3.23
C SER A 100 7.67 -48.85 -2.49
N GLU A 101 7.21 -49.96 -1.91
CA GLU A 101 8.06 -51.11 -1.63
C GLU A 101 8.78 -51.50 -2.94
N SER A 102 10.08 -51.22 -3.03
CA SER A 102 10.97 -51.91 -3.96
C SER A 102 11.74 -52.95 -3.16
N LYS A 103 11.18 -54.16 -3.08
CA LYS A 103 11.90 -55.38 -2.71
C LYS A 103 12.80 -55.82 -3.87
N ASP A 104 14.08 -55.96 -3.52
CA ASP A 104 15.01 -57.05 -3.80
C ASP A 104 15.22 -57.54 -5.24
N GLY A 105 16.48 -57.83 -5.60
CA GLY A 105 16.74 -58.74 -6.71
C GLY A 105 18.15 -58.80 -7.28
N GLU A 106 19.15 -59.02 -6.44
CA GLU A 106 20.45 -59.55 -6.85
C GLU A 106 20.32 -61.05 -7.21
N SER A 107 20.97 -61.50 -8.30
CA SER A 107 21.56 -62.83 -8.58
C SER A 107 21.34 -63.25 -10.05
N LYS A 108 22.41 -63.38 -10.83
CA LYS A 108 23.24 -64.57 -11.12
C LYS A 108 22.60 -65.53 -12.12
N ASP A 109 23.27 -65.60 -13.26
CA ASP A 109 23.15 -66.62 -14.29
C ASP A 109 23.43 -68.02 -13.71
N GLY A 110 22.55 -68.97 -14.02
CA GLY A 110 22.62 -70.35 -13.55
C GLY A 110 21.61 -71.23 -14.28
N GLU A 111 22.02 -71.72 -15.44
CA GLU A 111 21.92 -73.08 -15.97
C GLU A 111 20.69 -73.98 -15.68
N ALA A 112 20.21 -74.56 -16.78
CA ALA A 112 19.10 -75.49 -17.01
C ALA A 112 18.82 -76.60 -15.99
N LYS A 113 17.53 -76.94 -15.83
CA LYS A 113 17.01 -78.32 -15.93
C LYS A 113 15.49 -78.40 -16.06
N ASP A 114 15.07 -79.42 -16.79
CA ASP A 114 13.73 -79.82 -17.21
C ASP A 114 12.80 -80.28 -16.06
N GLY A 115 11.47 -80.21 -16.29
CA GLY A 115 10.51 -81.04 -15.55
C GLY A 115 9.06 -80.51 -15.44
N GLU A 116 8.22 -80.93 -16.40
CA GLU A 116 6.76 -81.22 -16.36
C GLU A 116 5.67 -80.27 -15.79
N PRO A 117 4.42 -80.37 -16.33
CA PRO A 117 3.32 -79.45 -16.04
C PRO A 117 2.33 -80.01 -15.02
N VAL A 118 1.72 -79.13 -14.21
CA VAL A 118 0.49 -79.43 -13.47
C VAL A 118 -0.48 -78.25 -13.60
N GLU A 119 -1.54 -78.48 -14.35
CA GLU A 119 -2.79 -77.74 -14.29
C GLU A 119 -3.52 -78.08 -12.99
N ILE A 120 -3.96 -77.08 -12.22
CA ILE A 120 -5.18 -77.20 -11.40
C ILE A 120 -5.99 -75.91 -11.50
N GLU A 121 -7.24 -76.17 -11.85
CA GLU A 121 -8.42 -75.36 -12.09
C GLU A 121 -9.15 -74.97 -10.78
N GLY A 122 -9.95 -73.89 -10.83
CA GLY A 122 -10.97 -73.54 -9.83
C GLY A 122 -10.46 -72.65 -8.68
N THR A 123 -11.22 -71.73 -8.08
CA THR A 123 -12.69 -71.61 -8.02
C THR A 123 -13.04 -70.19 -7.53
N ASP A 124 -14.24 -69.77 -7.91
CA ASP A 124 -15.01 -68.58 -7.51
C ASP A 124 -15.14 -68.30 -6.01
N ASP A 125 -15.74 -67.12 -5.74
CA ASP A 125 -16.61 -66.78 -4.60
C ASP A 125 -15.92 -66.32 -3.31
N GLN A 126 -16.39 -65.37 -2.51
CA GLN A 126 -17.41 -64.31 -2.59
C GLN A 126 -17.32 -63.55 -1.23
N VAL A 127 -17.94 -62.36 -1.16
CA VAL A 127 -18.73 -61.89 0.01
C VAL A 127 -18.02 -61.30 1.24
N GLU A 128 -18.25 -59.97 1.35
CA GLU A 128 -18.63 -59.17 2.53
C GLU A 128 -17.66 -59.00 3.74
N LYS A 129 -17.47 -57.75 4.19
CA LYS A 129 -18.37 -57.11 5.19
C LYS A 129 -17.94 -55.68 5.52
N GLU A 130 -18.93 -54.79 5.42
CA GLU A 130 -18.97 -53.48 6.07
C GLU A 130 -18.69 -53.60 7.57
N SER A 131 -17.91 -52.66 8.12
CA SER A 131 -17.96 -52.33 9.54
C SER A 131 -18.30 -50.85 9.70
N LEU A 132 -19.57 -50.65 10.03
CA LEU A 132 -20.18 -49.45 10.57
C LEU A 132 -19.60 -49.17 11.97
N ILE A 133 -19.05 -47.98 12.18
CA ILE A 133 -18.95 -47.38 13.52
C ILE A 133 -19.56 -45.97 13.47
N PRO A 134 -20.60 -45.69 14.26
CA PRO A 134 -21.20 -44.36 14.40
C PRO A 134 -20.65 -43.61 15.63
N SER A 135 -20.87 -42.29 15.62
CA SER A 135 -20.65 -41.29 16.69
C SER A 135 -19.19 -40.83 16.87
N THR A 136 -18.89 -39.53 16.94
CA THR A 136 -19.53 -38.54 17.81
C THR A 136 -19.47 -37.13 17.21
N SER A 137 -20.59 -36.44 17.30
CA SER A 137 -20.73 -35.03 16.98
C SER A 137 -20.08 -34.15 18.05
N THR A 138 -18.97 -33.50 17.72
CA THR A 138 -18.59 -32.24 18.36
C THR A 138 -18.91 -31.11 17.39
N ALA A 139 -20.00 -30.42 17.71
CA ALA A 139 -20.32 -29.10 17.22
C ALA A 139 -19.16 -28.13 17.50
N ASP A 140 -18.57 -27.56 16.46
CA ASP A 140 -18.61 -26.12 16.14
C ASP A 140 -17.72 -25.88 14.91
N GLU A 141 -18.03 -26.58 13.81
CA GLU A 141 -17.48 -26.25 12.51
C GLU A 141 -18.21 -25.00 12.04
N ARG A 142 -17.63 -23.82 12.31
CA ARG A 142 -18.06 -22.56 11.70
C ARG A 142 -18.06 -22.77 10.19
N ALA A 143 -19.25 -23.02 9.65
CA ALA A 143 -19.52 -23.13 8.23
C ALA A 143 -19.19 -21.79 7.57
N VAL A 144 -17.93 -21.62 7.21
CA VAL A 144 -17.52 -20.66 6.18
C VAL A 144 -18.17 -21.15 4.90
N PRO A 145 -18.99 -20.35 4.21
CA PRO A 145 -19.67 -20.79 2.99
C PRO A 145 -18.61 -21.06 1.92
N ARG A 146 -18.18 -22.33 1.79
CA ARG A 146 -17.45 -22.83 0.64
C ARG A 146 -18.46 -22.95 -0.49
N GLY A 147 -18.57 -21.87 -1.27
CA GLY A 147 -19.44 -21.81 -2.44
C GLY A 147 -19.03 -22.84 -3.50
N ASN A 148 -20.06 -23.46 -4.08
CA ASN A 148 -20.03 -24.45 -5.15
C ASN A 148 -19.17 -24.07 -6.37
N GLY A 149 -18.56 -25.10 -6.97
CA GLY A 149 -17.81 -25.18 -8.23
C GLY A 149 -17.79 -23.97 -9.17
N GLY A 150 -16.61 -23.34 -9.27
CA GLY A 150 -16.33 -22.15 -10.07
C GLY A 150 -16.02 -20.94 -9.19
N THR A 151 -15.10 -21.09 -8.24
CA THR A 151 -14.93 -20.13 -7.14
C THR A 151 -14.38 -18.80 -7.66
N THR A 152 -15.22 -17.77 -7.64
CA THR A 152 -14.79 -16.39 -7.86
C THR A 152 -13.75 -15.99 -6.81
N PRO A 153 -12.72 -15.20 -7.18
CA PRO A 153 -11.74 -14.71 -6.21
C PRO A 153 -12.44 -13.99 -5.04
N ILE A 154 -11.97 -14.21 -3.82
CA ILE A 154 -12.48 -13.58 -2.60
C ILE A 154 -12.43 -12.04 -2.76
N THR A 155 -11.42 -11.53 -3.47
CA THR A 155 -11.25 -10.10 -3.75
C THR A 155 -11.99 -9.59 -4.98
N ALA A 156 -12.93 -10.36 -5.56
CA ALA A 156 -13.77 -9.90 -6.68
C ALA A 156 -14.56 -8.62 -6.35
N SER A 157 -14.94 -8.42 -5.08
CA SER A 157 -15.56 -7.18 -4.62
C SER A 157 -15.00 -6.71 -3.29
N ILE A 158 -14.83 -5.40 -3.14
CA ILE A 158 -14.33 -4.76 -1.91
C ILE A 158 -15.19 -5.13 -0.71
N ARG A 159 -16.53 -5.17 -0.89
CA ARG A 159 -17.47 -5.56 0.17
C ARG A 159 -17.28 -7.02 0.59
N SER A 160 -17.08 -7.93 -0.37
CA SER A 160 -16.79 -9.34 -0.08
C SER A 160 -15.48 -9.48 0.69
N THR A 161 -14.41 -8.81 0.26
CA THR A 161 -13.12 -8.83 0.96
C THR A 161 -13.25 -8.30 2.38
N LEU A 162 -13.92 -7.15 2.58
CA LEU A 162 -14.11 -6.57 3.91
C LEU A 162 -14.99 -7.45 4.81
N LYS A 163 -16.02 -8.09 4.26
CA LYS A 163 -16.84 -9.07 4.99
C LYS A 163 -16.03 -10.29 5.38
N HIS A 164 -15.18 -10.79 4.48
CA HIS A 164 -14.31 -11.93 4.73
C HIS A 164 -13.26 -11.62 5.81
N ILE A 165 -12.57 -10.48 5.72
CA ILE A 165 -11.63 -10.01 6.75
C ILE A 165 -12.32 -9.88 8.11
N ARG A 166 -13.54 -9.32 8.14
CA ARG A 166 -14.34 -9.19 9.36
C ARG A 166 -14.80 -10.53 9.91
N ALA A 167 -15.06 -11.52 9.06
CA ALA A 167 -15.44 -12.86 9.49
C ALA A 167 -14.28 -13.59 10.18
N LEU A 168 -13.04 -13.34 9.75
CA LEU A 168 -11.84 -13.94 10.34
C LEU A 168 -11.45 -13.29 11.68
N ASP A 169 -11.36 -11.95 11.71
CA ASP A 169 -10.74 -11.22 12.84
C ASP A 169 -11.65 -10.17 13.50
N GLY A 170 -12.92 -10.11 13.11
CA GLY A 170 -13.80 -9.04 13.53
C GLY A 170 -13.31 -7.67 13.07
N PHE A 171 -13.51 -6.66 13.90
CA PHE A 171 -13.13 -5.28 13.60
C PHE A 171 -11.60 -5.06 13.53
N LYS A 172 -10.82 -5.83 14.30
CA LYS A 172 -9.35 -5.74 14.29
C LYS A 172 -8.75 -6.18 12.96
N GLY A 173 -9.50 -6.96 12.17
CA GLY A 173 -9.10 -7.42 10.84
C GLY A 173 -8.81 -6.28 9.86
N TYR A 174 -9.42 -5.11 10.03
CA TYR A 174 -9.15 -3.94 9.20
C TYR A 174 -7.76 -3.32 9.46
N PHE A 175 -7.20 -3.53 10.65
CA PHE A 175 -5.92 -2.95 11.09
C PHE A 175 -4.78 -3.98 11.10
N ARG A 176 -4.88 -5.01 10.25
CA ARG A 176 -3.88 -6.10 10.20
C ARG A 176 -2.54 -5.59 9.70
N GLY A 177 -1.51 -5.84 10.49
CA GLY A 177 -0.15 -5.36 10.21
C GLY A 177 0.09 -3.91 10.59
N LEU A 178 -0.83 -3.25 11.32
CA LEU A 178 -0.72 -1.82 11.66
C LEU A 178 0.56 -1.50 12.46
N GLY A 179 0.93 -2.36 13.41
CA GLY A 179 2.18 -2.20 14.16
C GLY A 179 3.44 -2.29 13.28
N ALA A 180 3.45 -3.22 12.31
CA ALA A 180 4.55 -3.35 11.36
C ALA A 180 4.60 -2.15 10.38
N PHE A 181 3.43 -1.65 9.98
CA PHE A 181 3.31 -0.43 9.20
C PHE A 181 3.89 0.77 9.95
N PHE A 182 3.51 1.01 11.20
CA PHE A 182 4.04 2.14 11.97
C PHE A 182 5.56 2.04 12.14
N LEU A 183 6.09 0.84 12.44
CA LEU A 183 7.53 0.63 12.51
C LEU A 183 8.22 0.99 11.18
N TYR A 184 7.65 0.53 10.06
CA TYR A 184 8.15 0.86 8.72
C TYR A 184 8.06 2.37 8.43
N ALA A 185 6.92 3.00 8.70
CA ALA A 185 6.66 4.40 8.41
C ALA A 185 7.54 5.34 9.24
N ILE A 186 7.67 5.07 10.55
CA ILE A 186 8.54 5.83 11.45
C ILE A 186 10.01 5.66 11.04
N ALA A 187 10.47 4.42 10.79
CA ALA A 187 11.85 4.18 10.38
C ALA A 187 12.17 4.86 9.04
N SER A 188 11.25 4.79 8.07
CA SER A 188 11.42 5.45 6.77
C SER A 188 11.41 6.96 6.89
N GLY A 189 10.49 7.53 7.68
CA GLY A 189 10.37 8.97 7.90
C GLY A 189 11.59 9.56 8.61
N ILE A 190 12.07 8.91 9.68
CA ILE A 190 13.29 9.34 10.38
C ILE A 190 14.50 9.27 9.46
N LEU A 191 14.70 8.15 8.75
CA LEU A 191 15.84 7.98 7.86
C LEU A 191 15.81 9.01 6.70
N TYR A 192 14.64 9.25 6.13
CA TYR A 192 14.46 10.27 5.10
C TYR A 192 14.79 11.66 5.62
N ALA A 193 14.23 12.05 6.77
CA ALA A 193 14.48 13.36 7.38
C ALA A 193 15.96 13.57 7.69
N LEU A 194 16.65 12.55 8.22
CA LEU A 194 18.10 12.61 8.48
C LEU A 194 18.92 12.79 7.20
N LEU A 195 18.58 12.05 6.12
CA LEU A 195 19.31 12.17 4.85
C LEU A 195 19.08 13.53 4.18
N VAL A 196 17.86 14.06 4.25
CA VAL A 196 17.55 15.40 3.74
C VAL A 196 18.26 16.48 4.55
N LEU A 197 18.25 16.39 5.88
CA LEU A 197 19.00 17.31 6.76
C LEU A 197 20.51 17.25 6.50
N LEU A 198 21.07 16.05 6.30
CA LEU A 198 22.48 15.88 5.97
C LEU A 198 22.82 16.49 4.59
N ALA A 199 21.96 16.30 3.59
CA ALA A 199 22.15 16.89 2.27
C ALA A 199 22.15 18.42 2.32
N GLU A 200 21.23 19.00 3.09
CA GLU A 200 21.15 20.45 3.28
C GLU A 200 22.32 21.00 4.11
N PHE A 201 22.83 20.23 5.07
CA PHE A 201 24.03 20.60 5.83
C PHE A 201 25.29 20.62 4.96
N ILE A 202 25.45 19.63 4.06
CA ILE A 202 26.62 19.53 3.16
C ILE A 202 26.57 20.62 2.09
N ASN A 203 25.38 20.92 1.55
CA ASN A 203 25.21 21.92 0.51
C ASN A 203 23.94 22.75 0.81
N PRO A 204 24.06 23.84 1.58
CA PRO A 204 22.94 24.73 1.87
C PRO A 204 22.30 25.26 0.59
N GLY A 205 20.99 25.06 0.43
CA GLY A 205 20.26 25.33 -0.81
C GLY A 205 20.24 24.18 -1.81
N ALA A 206 20.80 23.01 -1.50
CA ALA A 206 20.64 21.84 -2.37
C ALA A 206 19.17 21.40 -2.44
N THR A 207 18.43 21.59 -1.35
CA THR A 207 16.97 21.38 -1.29
C THR A 207 16.21 22.66 -1.64
N ASN A 208 16.63 23.38 -2.68
CA ASN A 208 16.00 24.63 -3.06
C ASN A 208 14.47 24.47 -3.19
N SER A 209 13.81 25.29 -2.37
CA SER A 209 12.39 25.34 -2.10
C SER A 209 11.56 25.39 -3.40
N LEU A 210 10.50 24.57 -3.44
CA LEU A 210 9.41 24.57 -4.43
C LEU A 210 9.63 23.82 -5.76
N GLY A 211 9.83 22.50 -5.64
CA GLY A 211 9.21 21.56 -6.59
C GLY A 211 10.04 21.18 -7.80
N THR A 212 11.36 21.25 -7.70
CA THR A 212 12.27 20.50 -8.58
C THR A 212 12.78 19.30 -7.77
N LEU A 213 12.60 18.09 -8.30
CA LEU A 213 13.20 16.88 -7.73
C LEU A 213 14.71 17.09 -7.64
N SER A 214 15.18 17.46 -6.46
CA SER A 214 16.60 17.65 -6.24
C SER A 214 17.26 16.28 -6.27
N LEU A 215 18.45 16.18 -6.86
CA LEU A 215 19.21 14.93 -6.87
C LEU A 215 19.38 14.35 -5.44
N PRO A 216 19.65 15.16 -4.39
CA PRO A 216 19.73 14.64 -3.02
C PRO A 216 18.43 14.02 -2.52
N GLU A 217 17.27 14.58 -2.85
CA GLU A 217 15.96 14.04 -2.45
C GLU A 217 15.67 12.70 -3.11
N LEU A 218 16.00 12.57 -4.41
CA LEU A 218 15.92 11.30 -5.14
C LEU A 218 16.83 10.23 -4.55
N VAL A 219 18.07 10.60 -4.20
CA VAL A 219 19.04 9.70 -3.57
C VAL A 219 18.60 9.33 -2.15
N ALA A 220 18.02 10.26 -1.40
CA ALA A 220 17.46 9.99 -0.08
C ALA A 220 16.29 9.00 -0.15
N ASP A 221 15.32 9.22 -1.03
CA ASP A 221 14.18 8.31 -1.24
C ASP A 221 14.63 6.92 -1.71
N PHE A 222 15.61 6.86 -2.62
CA PHE A 222 16.22 5.61 -3.05
C PHE A 222 16.83 4.84 -1.88
N THR A 223 17.68 5.53 -1.11
CA THR A 223 18.39 4.95 0.03
C THR A 223 17.41 4.45 1.08
N VAL A 224 16.41 5.26 1.43
CA VAL A 224 15.34 4.87 2.37
C VAL A 224 14.59 3.66 1.86
N THR A 225 14.18 3.64 0.59
CA THR A 225 13.44 2.53 0.00
C THR A 225 14.25 1.22 0.02
N MET A 226 15.54 1.29 -0.29
CA MET A 226 16.44 0.13 -0.24
C MET A 226 16.66 -0.35 1.20
N SER A 227 16.99 0.56 2.13
CA SER A 227 17.27 0.22 3.53
C SER A 227 16.04 -0.35 4.25
N THR A 228 14.84 0.14 3.92
CA THR A 228 13.58 -0.24 4.60
C THR A 228 12.81 -1.35 3.87
N CYS A 229 13.31 -1.89 2.75
CA CYS A 229 12.59 -2.92 1.98
C CYS A 229 12.23 -4.16 2.81
N ARG A 230 13.07 -4.55 3.78
CA ARG A 230 12.79 -5.66 4.71
C ARG A 230 11.66 -5.35 5.68
N LEU A 231 11.60 -4.12 6.19
CA LEU A 231 10.51 -3.67 7.07
C LEU A 231 9.18 -3.62 6.30
N HIS A 232 9.22 -3.15 5.05
CA HIS A 232 8.04 -3.18 4.18
C HIS A 232 7.59 -4.62 3.90
N CYS A 233 8.50 -5.55 3.58
CA CYS A 233 8.16 -6.96 3.39
C CYS A 233 7.55 -7.58 4.65
N ASN A 234 8.10 -7.29 5.83
CA ASN A 234 7.53 -7.73 7.11
C ASN A 234 6.10 -7.19 7.32
N TRP A 235 5.86 -5.95 6.91
CA TRP A 235 4.51 -5.37 6.93
C TRP A 235 3.58 -6.09 5.94
N THR A 236 4.01 -6.34 4.71
CA THR A 236 3.26 -7.12 3.72
C THR A 236 2.90 -8.51 4.26
N HIS A 237 3.86 -9.22 4.86
CA HIS A 237 3.61 -10.50 5.53
C HIS A 237 2.55 -10.40 6.62
N ALA A 238 2.62 -9.36 7.44
CA ALA A 238 1.64 -9.12 8.50
C ALA A 238 0.23 -8.80 7.98
N THR A 239 0.11 -8.21 6.77
CA THR A 239 -1.19 -7.94 6.14
C THR A 239 -1.86 -9.18 5.53
N VAL A 240 -1.07 -10.14 5.04
CA VAL A 240 -1.57 -11.28 4.23
C VAL A 240 -1.76 -12.56 5.04
N ARG A 241 -0.97 -12.72 6.08
CA ARG A 241 -0.99 -13.90 6.96
C ARG A 241 -2.32 -14.03 7.71
N ASP A 242 -2.77 -15.27 7.93
CA ASP A 242 -3.88 -15.58 8.85
C ASP A 242 -3.47 -15.45 10.34
N SER A 243 -4.40 -14.96 11.14
CA SER A 243 -4.27 -14.59 12.55
C SER A 243 -4.66 -15.74 13.46
N THR A 244 -5.48 -16.66 12.95
CA THR A 244 -5.91 -17.88 13.64
C THR A 244 -4.74 -18.86 13.81
N ASP A 245 -3.84 -18.89 12.84
CA ASP A 245 -2.67 -19.76 12.79
C ASP A 245 -1.44 -19.03 13.34
N ILE A 246 -1.38 -18.90 14.67
CA ILE A 246 -0.20 -18.38 15.37
C ILE A 246 0.77 -19.53 15.61
N PRO A 247 1.84 -19.70 14.79
CA PRO A 247 2.78 -20.76 15.04
C PRO A 247 3.57 -20.42 16.31
N ALA A 248 4.12 -21.44 16.96
CA ALA A 248 4.88 -21.32 18.21
C ALA A 248 5.83 -20.10 18.21
N ARG A 249 6.03 -19.44 19.37
CA ARG A 249 6.75 -18.14 19.51
C ARG A 249 8.07 -18.06 18.71
N GLY A 250 8.80 -19.17 18.56
CA GLY A 250 10.05 -19.23 17.78
C GLY A 250 9.86 -19.14 16.26
N VAL A 251 8.76 -19.67 15.71
CA VAL A 251 8.37 -19.52 14.30
C VAL A 251 7.81 -18.11 14.08
N TYR A 252 7.03 -17.58 15.03
CA TYR A 252 6.54 -16.20 14.99
C TYR A 252 7.68 -15.17 14.87
N ARG A 253 8.77 -15.35 15.64
CA ARG A 253 9.94 -14.47 15.58
C ARG A 253 10.70 -14.63 14.26
N ARG A 254 10.77 -15.85 13.70
CA ARG A 254 11.41 -16.12 12.40
C ARG A 254 10.60 -15.58 11.23
N SER A 255 9.28 -15.75 11.22
CA SER A 255 8.39 -15.22 10.17
C SER A 255 8.37 -13.68 10.13
N ARG A 256 8.71 -13.02 11.25
CA ARG A 256 8.79 -11.56 11.33
C ARG A 256 10.13 -11.01 10.81
N HIS A 257 11.12 -11.86 10.51
CA HIS A 257 12.44 -11.41 10.07
C HIS A 257 12.85 -12.10 8.78
N VAL A 258 12.67 -11.41 7.65
CA VAL A 258 13.23 -11.84 6.38
C VAL A 258 14.76 -11.94 6.49
N SER A 259 15.34 -13.06 6.06
CA SER A 259 16.79 -13.30 6.16
C SER A 259 17.57 -12.23 5.39
N ARG A 260 18.77 -11.87 5.87
CA ARG A 260 19.67 -10.98 5.13
C ARG A 260 20.06 -11.56 3.76
N LYS A 261 20.04 -12.90 3.64
CA LYS A 261 20.33 -13.60 2.38
C LYS A 261 19.27 -13.33 1.30
N ASP A 262 18.04 -13.00 1.70
CA ASP A 262 16.93 -12.73 0.78
C ASP A 262 16.88 -11.27 0.33
N TYR A 263 17.76 -10.41 0.86
CA TYR A 263 17.81 -8.99 0.50
C TYR A 263 17.96 -8.78 -1.01
N ARG A 264 18.75 -9.62 -1.68
CA ARG A 264 18.95 -9.56 -3.13
C ARG A 264 17.66 -9.72 -3.94
N PHE A 265 16.68 -10.46 -3.41
CA PHE A 265 15.38 -10.67 -4.05
C PHE A 265 14.39 -9.55 -3.72
N LEU A 266 14.58 -8.87 -2.59
CA LEU A 266 13.78 -7.74 -2.13
C LEU A 266 14.19 -6.41 -2.77
N SER A 267 15.50 -6.22 -3.01
CA SER A 267 16.05 -4.96 -3.48
C SER A 267 15.60 -4.62 -4.90
N LEU A 268 15.47 -5.62 -5.79
CA LEU A 268 15.01 -5.39 -7.17
C LEU A 268 13.57 -4.85 -7.26
N PRO A 269 12.54 -5.48 -6.66
CA PRO A 269 11.19 -4.93 -6.68
C PRO A 269 11.10 -3.60 -5.92
N ALA A 270 11.89 -3.41 -4.86
CA ALA A 270 12.00 -2.12 -4.18
C ALA A 270 12.55 -1.03 -5.11
N MET A 271 13.59 -1.34 -5.89
CA MET A 271 14.20 -0.40 -6.84
C MET A 271 13.25 -0.08 -7.99
N ARG A 272 12.52 -1.09 -8.48
CA ARG A 272 11.47 -0.88 -9.49
C ARG A 272 10.41 0.11 -9.01
N ILE A 273 9.85 -0.08 -7.81
CA ILE A 273 8.80 0.83 -7.32
C ILE A 273 9.34 2.23 -7.05
N TRP A 274 10.58 2.36 -6.57
CA TRP A 274 11.25 3.65 -6.46
C TRP A 274 11.36 4.33 -7.83
N LEU A 275 11.88 3.64 -8.85
CA LEU A 275 12.03 4.19 -10.19
C LEU A 275 10.68 4.57 -10.80
N ALA A 276 9.65 3.74 -10.58
CA ALA A 276 8.29 4.03 -11.01
C ALA A 276 7.74 5.31 -10.36
N ARG A 277 7.98 5.51 -9.06
CA ARG A 277 7.54 6.73 -8.33
C ARG A 277 8.33 7.95 -8.78
N ALA A 278 9.66 7.83 -8.92
CA ALA A 278 10.52 8.89 -9.41
C ALA A 278 10.11 9.32 -10.84
N ALA A 279 9.79 8.37 -11.72
CA ALA A 279 9.28 8.67 -13.05
C ALA A 279 7.89 9.34 -13.00
N ALA A 280 7.00 8.85 -12.13
CA ALA A 280 5.65 9.40 -11.97
C ALA A 280 5.63 10.82 -11.42
N THR A 281 6.67 11.24 -10.68
CA THR A 281 6.82 12.62 -10.22
C THR A 281 7.62 13.47 -11.21
N ALA A 282 8.75 12.96 -11.72
CA ALA A 282 9.65 13.71 -12.59
C ALA A 282 9.06 14.01 -13.98
N LEU A 283 8.41 13.03 -14.61
CA LEU A 283 7.92 13.19 -15.99
C LEU A 283 6.82 14.25 -16.11
N PRO A 284 5.74 14.23 -15.31
CA PRO A 284 4.74 15.30 -15.40
C PRO A 284 5.34 16.68 -15.12
N LEU A 285 6.23 16.79 -14.12
CA LEU A 285 6.89 18.05 -13.80
C LEU A 285 7.75 18.56 -14.96
N ALA A 286 8.51 17.68 -15.62
CA ALA A 286 9.30 18.04 -16.79
C ALA A 286 8.40 18.53 -17.93
N VAL A 287 7.32 17.82 -18.25
CA VAL A 287 6.33 18.22 -19.26
C VAL A 287 5.72 19.58 -18.91
N PHE A 288 5.31 19.77 -17.65
CA PHE A 288 4.73 21.02 -17.19
C PHE A 288 5.71 22.19 -17.34
N ARG A 289 6.99 21.99 -17.02
CA ARG A 289 8.04 23.02 -17.15
C ARG A 289 8.32 23.39 -18.60
N ILE A 290 8.34 22.41 -19.50
CA ILE A 290 8.54 22.63 -20.94
C ILE A 290 7.31 23.33 -21.55
N ALA A 291 6.10 22.98 -21.10
CA ALA A 291 4.86 23.60 -21.57
C ALA A 291 4.66 25.02 -21.01
N GLN A 292 5.14 25.31 -19.80
CA GLN A 292 4.91 26.58 -19.09
C GLN A 292 5.19 27.86 -19.92
N PRO A 293 6.30 27.99 -20.67
CA PRO A 293 6.55 29.18 -21.49
C PRO A 293 5.66 29.27 -22.74
N MET A 294 5.05 28.18 -23.18
CA MET A 294 4.20 28.15 -24.38
C MET A 294 2.76 28.59 -24.10
N ILE A 295 2.37 28.68 -22.83
CA ILE A 295 1.01 29.00 -22.40
C ILE A 295 0.85 30.52 -22.39
N ARG A 296 0.07 31.04 -23.36
CA ARG A 296 -0.41 32.43 -23.33
C ARG A 296 -1.29 32.65 -22.10
N PRO A 297 -1.35 33.86 -21.52
CA PRO A 297 -1.99 34.13 -20.24
C PRO A 297 -3.52 34.21 -20.31
N THR A 298 -4.18 33.30 -21.03
CA THR A 298 -5.64 33.17 -20.94
C THR A 298 -5.99 32.21 -19.79
N PRO A 299 -6.99 32.55 -18.96
CA PRO A 299 -7.38 31.72 -17.82
C PRO A 299 -7.83 30.32 -18.26
N VAL A 300 -8.50 30.23 -19.41
CA VAL A 300 -8.96 28.95 -19.99
C VAL A 300 -7.77 28.05 -20.36
N ALA A 301 -6.73 28.59 -21.00
CA ALA A 301 -5.54 27.81 -21.34
C ALA A 301 -4.82 27.30 -20.10
N ALA A 302 -4.73 28.12 -19.05
CA ALA A 302 -4.16 27.71 -17.77
C ALA A 302 -4.95 26.55 -17.15
N THR A 303 -6.28 26.64 -17.10
CA THR A 303 -7.14 25.56 -16.59
C THR A 303 -6.97 24.27 -17.39
N LEU A 304 -6.98 24.34 -18.72
CA LEU A 304 -6.81 23.17 -19.58
C LEU A 304 -5.47 22.48 -19.35
N VAL A 305 -4.39 23.25 -19.21
CA VAL A 305 -3.06 22.68 -18.93
C VAL A 305 -3.00 22.04 -17.55
N THR A 306 -3.61 22.66 -16.54
CA THR A 306 -3.69 22.05 -15.20
C THR A 306 -4.47 20.74 -15.22
N VAL A 307 -5.61 20.69 -15.91
CA VAL A 307 -6.39 19.46 -16.06
C VAL A 307 -5.58 18.40 -16.81
N LEU A 308 -4.93 18.75 -17.92
CA LEU A 308 -4.09 17.83 -18.68
C LEU A 308 -2.93 17.30 -17.83
N PHE A 309 -2.28 18.16 -17.05
CA PHE A 309 -1.21 17.77 -16.13
C PHE A 309 -1.70 16.74 -15.10
N VAL A 310 -2.85 16.98 -14.47
CA VAL A 310 -3.45 16.05 -13.51
C VAL A 310 -3.78 14.71 -14.18
N VAL A 311 -4.36 14.73 -15.39
CA VAL A 311 -4.65 13.53 -16.17
C VAL A 311 -3.38 12.74 -16.46
N VAL A 312 -2.31 13.40 -16.92
CA VAL A 312 -1.00 12.75 -17.18
C VAL A 312 -0.41 12.14 -15.91
N CYS A 313 -0.45 12.84 -14.77
CA CYS A 313 -0.01 12.32 -13.47
C CYS A 313 -0.77 11.03 -13.10
N VAL A 314 -2.10 11.02 -13.27
CA VAL A 314 -2.96 9.85 -12.98
C VAL A 314 -2.63 8.69 -13.92
N LEU A 315 -2.52 8.96 -15.24
CA LEU A 315 -2.22 7.94 -16.23
C LEU A 315 -0.85 7.29 -15.99
N ILE A 316 0.19 8.09 -15.67
CA ILE A 316 1.52 7.57 -15.35
C ILE A 316 1.49 6.78 -14.03
N SER A 317 0.78 7.28 -13.01
CA SER A 317 0.65 6.56 -11.73
C SER A 317 -0.03 5.20 -11.91
N VAL A 318 -1.12 5.12 -12.67
CA VAL A 318 -1.82 3.87 -12.96
C VAL A 318 -1.00 2.94 -13.85
N SER A 319 -0.31 3.49 -14.86
CA SER A 319 0.39 2.67 -15.85
C SER A 319 1.77 2.19 -15.36
N VAL A 320 2.40 2.89 -14.42
CA VAL A 320 3.78 2.61 -13.97
C VAL A 320 3.85 2.20 -12.51
N VAL A 321 3.23 2.97 -11.62
CA VAL A 321 3.36 2.73 -10.16
C VAL A 321 2.52 1.53 -9.73
N LEU A 322 1.31 1.38 -10.28
CA LEU A 322 0.41 0.29 -9.89
C LEU A 322 0.98 -1.10 -10.24
N PRO A 323 1.44 -1.40 -11.48
CA PRO A 323 2.10 -2.66 -11.81
C PRO A 323 3.33 -2.95 -10.95
N ALA A 324 4.16 -1.93 -10.69
CA ALA A 324 5.34 -2.07 -9.87
C ALA A 324 4.98 -2.45 -8.42
N ARG A 325 3.89 -1.90 -7.89
CA ARG A 325 3.38 -2.22 -6.56
C ARG A 325 2.82 -3.64 -6.48
N ILE A 326 2.05 -4.06 -7.47
CA ILE A 326 1.53 -5.44 -7.56
C ILE A 326 2.71 -6.42 -7.59
N ALA A 327 3.69 -6.19 -8.46
CA ALA A 327 4.87 -7.05 -8.55
C ALA A 327 5.64 -7.13 -7.23
N ARG A 328 5.86 -5.98 -6.56
CA ARG A 328 6.56 -5.94 -5.26
C ARG A 328 5.82 -6.72 -4.19
N THR A 329 4.52 -6.48 -4.03
CA THR A 329 3.71 -7.14 -3.00
C THR A 329 3.66 -8.65 -3.22
N ARG A 330 3.50 -9.11 -4.46
CA ARG A 330 3.54 -10.54 -4.77
C ARG A 330 4.90 -11.17 -4.41
N ILE A 331 6.01 -10.56 -4.82
CA ILE A 331 7.38 -11.03 -4.48
C ILE A 331 7.62 -11.04 -2.97
N GLU A 332 7.16 -10.02 -2.26
CA GLU A 332 7.25 -10.02 -0.81
C GLU A 332 6.45 -11.18 -0.21
N THR A 333 5.22 -11.44 -0.68
CA THR A 333 4.41 -12.55 -0.17
C THR A 333 4.94 -13.94 -0.49
N SER A 334 5.67 -14.14 -1.59
CA SER A 334 6.27 -15.44 -1.87
C SER A 334 7.47 -15.75 -0.99
N LEU A 335 8.03 -14.74 -0.32
CA LEU A 335 9.05 -14.93 0.71
C LEU A 335 8.44 -15.34 2.05
N LEU A 336 7.11 -15.38 2.16
CA LEU A 336 6.43 -15.90 3.33
C LEU A 336 6.71 -17.41 3.46
N LEU A 337 6.93 -17.87 4.71
CA LEU A 337 7.20 -19.27 5.00
C LEU A 337 6.01 -20.15 4.58
N GLU A 338 6.31 -21.33 4.03
CA GLU A 338 5.27 -22.21 3.51
C GLU A 338 4.32 -22.74 4.60
N THR A 339 4.82 -22.84 5.83
CA THR A 339 4.10 -23.30 7.01
C THR A 339 3.07 -22.30 7.54
N VAL A 340 3.04 -21.07 7.02
CA VAL A 340 2.14 -20.02 7.50
C VAL A 340 0.95 -19.93 6.55
N SER A 341 -0.26 -20.15 7.09
CA SER A 341 -1.50 -19.95 6.34
C SER A 341 -1.76 -18.48 6.02
N THR A 342 -2.43 -18.24 4.90
CA THR A 342 -2.74 -16.92 4.37
C THR A 342 -4.25 -16.74 4.26
N ILE A 343 -4.74 -15.52 4.46
CA ILE A 343 -6.17 -15.18 4.40
C ILE A 343 -6.75 -15.48 3.02
N VAL A 344 -5.95 -15.24 2.00
CA VAL A 344 -6.30 -15.39 0.60
C VAL A 344 -5.36 -16.43 -0.01
N PRO A 345 -5.82 -17.27 -0.95
CA PRO A 345 -4.94 -18.18 -1.68
C PRO A 345 -3.85 -17.40 -2.42
N VAL A 346 -2.61 -17.59 -1.98
CA VAL A 346 -1.42 -16.95 -2.57
C VAL A 346 -0.77 -17.91 -3.55
N ASP A 347 -0.53 -17.45 -4.78
CA ASP A 347 0.36 -18.15 -5.70
C ASP A 347 1.82 -17.90 -5.28
N ARG A 348 2.40 -18.88 -4.58
CA ARG A 348 3.79 -18.83 -4.09
C ARG A 348 4.82 -19.07 -5.21
N THR A 349 4.41 -19.67 -6.32
CA THR A 349 5.30 -20.05 -7.45
C THR A 349 5.33 -19.03 -8.58
N PHE A 350 4.39 -18.08 -8.59
CA PHE A 350 4.14 -17.11 -9.68
C PHE A 350 3.88 -17.79 -11.02
N GLY A 351 3.18 -18.93 -10.98
CA GLY A 351 3.05 -19.83 -12.12
C GLY A 351 4.42 -20.32 -12.62
N GLY A 352 5.29 -20.77 -11.71
CA GLY A 352 6.63 -21.29 -11.99
C GLY A 352 7.69 -20.24 -12.35
N ARG A 353 7.43 -18.94 -12.13
CA ARG A 353 8.33 -17.84 -12.58
C ARG A 353 9.28 -17.33 -11.50
N VAL A 354 9.06 -17.69 -10.24
CA VAL A 354 9.94 -17.39 -9.12
C VAL A 354 10.19 -18.66 -8.35
N ASP A 355 10.76 -19.65 -9.03
CA ASP A 355 11.27 -20.82 -8.32
C ASP A 355 12.56 -20.41 -7.60
N ARG A 356 12.61 -20.54 -6.28
CA ARG A 356 13.81 -20.22 -5.47
C ARG A 356 14.99 -21.14 -5.85
N THR A 357 14.67 -22.27 -6.49
CA THR A 357 15.54 -23.38 -6.87
C THR A 357 15.98 -23.34 -8.33
N GLN A 358 15.19 -22.75 -9.25
CA GLN A 358 15.60 -22.63 -10.65
C GLN A 358 16.60 -21.48 -10.81
N SER A 359 17.80 -21.84 -11.26
CA SER A 359 18.89 -20.94 -11.63
C SER A 359 18.58 -20.16 -12.91
N LEU A 360 17.52 -19.35 -12.90
CA LEU A 360 17.41 -18.27 -13.88
C LEU A 360 18.70 -17.43 -13.78
N ALA A 361 19.43 -17.34 -14.90
CA ALA A 361 20.63 -16.52 -14.98
C ALA A 361 20.31 -15.14 -14.38
N TRP A 362 21.12 -14.68 -13.42
CA TRP A 362 20.85 -13.48 -12.62
C TRP A 362 20.46 -12.27 -13.49
N TRP A 363 21.07 -12.11 -14.66
CA TRP A 363 20.72 -11.07 -15.63
C TRP A 363 19.30 -11.16 -16.18
N ARG A 364 18.76 -12.36 -16.46
CA ARG A 364 17.36 -12.55 -16.88
C ARG A 364 16.41 -12.19 -15.75
N PHE A 365 16.77 -12.55 -14.51
CA PHE A 365 16.01 -12.17 -13.32
C PHE A 365 15.98 -10.64 -13.16
N VAL A 366 17.13 -9.97 -13.27
CA VAL A 366 17.22 -8.50 -13.23
C VAL A 366 16.43 -7.85 -14.36
N ALA A 367 16.59 -8.30 -15.62
CA ALA A 367 15.86 -7.74 -16.75
C ALA A 367 14.33 -7.89 -16.61
N LEU A 368 13.87 -9.03 -16.09
CA LEU A 368 12.46 -9.27 -15.81
C LEU A 368 11.94 -8.43 -14.64
N HIS A 369 12.78 -8.11 -13.64
CA HIS A 369 12.40 -7.42 -12.40
C HIS A 369 12.70 -5.92 -12.38
N LEU A 370 13.52 -5.39 -13.28
CA LEU A 370 13.70 -3.95 -13.50
C LEU A 370 12.88 -3.45 -14.68
N GLY A 371 12.67 -4.28 -15.70
CA GLY A 371 11.95 -3.88 -16.90
C GLY A 371 10.50 -3.51 -16.59
N PHE A 372 10.02 -2.42 -17.22
CA PHE A 372 8.62 -1.99 -17.17
C PHE A 372 7.68 -3.07 -17.70
N VAL A 373 7.99 -3.61 -18.89
CA VAL A 373 7.26 -4.72 -19.50
C VAL A 373 7.32 -5.98 -18.63
N GLY A 374 8.44 -6.17 -17.92
CA GLY A 374 8.61 -7.28 -16.98
C GLY A 374 7.58 -7.26 -15.86
N ALA A 375 7.20 -6.07 -15.34
CA ALA A 375 6.20 -5.96 -14.28
C ALA A 375 4.83 -6.49 -14.73
N TYR A 376 4.37 -6.11 -15.92
CA TYR A 376 3.10 -6.59 -16.48
C TYR A 376 3.07 -8.10 -16.74
N LYS A 377 4.24 -8.73 -16.92
CA LYS A 377 4.35 -10.18 -17.08
C LYS A 377 4.30 -10.94 -15.75
N THR A 378 4.38 -10.26 -14.60
CA THR A 378 4.38 -10.91 -13.28
C THR A 378 2.98 -11.19 -12.71
N PHE A 379 1.91 -10.68 -13.32
CA PHE A 379 0.55 -10.86 -12.84
C PHE A 379 -0.44 -11.04 -14.00
N ASP A 380 -1.56 -11.68 -13.73
CA ASP A 380 -2.63 -11.80 -14.72
C ASP A 380 -3.40 -10.48 -14.90
N ARG A 381 -3.94 -10.25 -16.09
CA ARG A 381 -4.77 -9.09 -16.41
C ARG A 381 -6.01 -9.01 -15.50
N ALA A 382 -6.55 -10.13 -15.02
CA ALA A 382 -7.66 -10.11 -14.08
C ALA A 382 -7.25 -9.49 -12.74
N THR A 383 -6.09 -9.86 -12.20
CA THR A 383 -5.52 -9.26 -10.97
C THR A 383 -5.32 -7.76 -11.14
N PHE A 384 -4.79 -7.33 -12.29
CA PHE A 384 -4.63 -5.90 -12.59
C PHE A 384 -5.95 -5.13 -12.59
N ARG A 385 -7.00 -5.66 -13.25
CA ARG A 385 -8.32 -5.04 -13.27
C ARG A 385 -8.94 -4.93 -11.88
N ARG A 386 -8.78 -5.96 -11.03
CA ARG A 386 -9.24 -5.93 -9.63
C ARG A 386 -8.48 -4.86 -8.83
N ALA A 387 -7.15 -4.82 -8.95
CA ALA A 387 -6.32 -3.83 -8.28
C ALA A 387 -6.64 -2.39 -8.73
N LEU A 388 -6.84 -2.19 -10.04
CA LEU A 388 -7.25 -0.91 -10.61
C LEU A 388 -8.62 -0.47 -10.08
N LYS A 389 -9.59 -1.38 -9.98
CA LYS A 389 -10.90 -1.09 -9.40
C LYS A 389 -10.80 -0.65 -7.94
N VAL A 390 -10.00 -1.35 -7.13
CA VAL A 390 -9.77 -0.98 -5.72
C VAL A 390 -9.11 0.38 -5.62
N TRP A 391 -8.08 0.63 -6.43
CA TRP A 391 -7.39 1.91 -6.47
C TRP A 391 -8.30 3.06 -6.92
N ALA A 392 -9.14 2.85 -7.93
CA ALA A 392 -10.09 3.85 -8.40
C ALA A 392 -11.14 4.19 -7.33
N VAL A 393 -11.66 3.19 -6.62
CA VAL A 393 -12.58 3.41 -5.50
C VAL A 393 -11.88 4.16 -4.37
N TYR A 394 -10.68 3.74 -3.98
CA TYR A 394 -9.87 4.46 -3.00
C TYR A 394 -9.67 5.93 -3.40
N PHE A 395 -9.26 6.18 -4.65
CA PHE A 395 -9.02 7.52 -5.17
C PHE A 395 -10.29 8.39 -5.09
N LEU A 396 -11.45 7.88 -5.52
CA LEU A 396 -12.72 8.61 -5.44
C LEU A 396 -13.15 8.88 -3.99
N VAL A 397 -12.99 7.91 -3.09
CA VAL A 397 -13.32 8.07 -1.66
C VAL A 397 -12.39 9.10 -1.02
N ALA A 398 -11.07 9.00 -1.25
CA ALA A 398 -10.09 9.94 -0.74
C ALA A 398 -10.32 11.35 -1.28
N LEU A 399 -10.61 11.49 -2.57
CA LEU A 399 -10.91 12.78 -3.20
C LEU A 399 -12.18 13.41 -2.60
N THR A 400 -13.26 12.62 -2.49
CA THR A 400 -14.53 13.09 -1.90
C THR A 400 -14.33 13.51 -0.45
N PHE A 401 -13.60 12.71 0.33
CA PHE A 401 -13.28 13.01 1.72
C PHE A 401 -12.45 14.30 1.85
N MET A 402 -11.40 14.45 1.04
CA MET A 402 -10.55 15.64 1.05
C MET A 402 -11.33 16.91 0.71
N PHE A 403 -12.19 16.88 -0.31
CA PHE A 403 -13.05 18.03 -0.64
C PHE A 403 -14.07 18.33 0.47
N GLY A 404 -14.69 17.29 1.04
CA GLY A 404 -15.63 17.44 2.15
C GLY A 404 -14.99 18.07 3.39
N VAL A 405 -13.82 17.58 3.81
CA VAL A 405 -13.06 18.14 4.93
C VAL A 405 -12.61 19.56 4.62
N THR A 406 -12.12 19.83 3.40
CA THR A 406 -11.71 21.19 3.03
C THR A 406 -12.88 22.17 3.11
N ALA A 407 -14.05 21.81 2.57
CA ALA A 407 -15.24 22.64 2.65
C ALA A 407 -15.69 22.85 4.12
N LEU A 408 -15.65 21.81 4.95
CA LEU A 408 -15.97 21.89 6.37
C LEU A 408 -15.01 22.83 7.12
N LEU A 409 -13.69 22.67 6.93
CA LEU A 409 -12.68 23.51 7.55
C LEU A 409 -12.79 24.96 7.09
N CYS A 410 -13.14 25.21 5.82
CA CYS A 410 -13.43 26.57 5.35
C CYS A 410 -14.60 27.19 6.11
N VAL A 411 -15.69 26.44 6.31
CA VAL A 411 -16.85 26.92 7.08
C VAL A 411 -16.47 27.20 8.54
N GLU A 412 -15.78 26.26 9.21
CA GLU A 412 -15.33 26.44 10.59
C GLU A 412 -14.38 27.64 10.74
N LEU A 413 -13.48 27.84 9.78
CA LEU A 413 -12.57 28.99 9.77
C LEU A 413 -13.33 30.32 9.65
N LEU A 414 -14.37 30.38 8.79
CA LEU A 414 -15.25 31.55 8.68
C LEU A 414 -15.97 31.85 10.01
N PHE A 415 -16.40 30.81 10.73
CA PHE A 415 -17.01 30.98 12.06
C PHE A 415 -16.00 31.48 13.10
N VAL A 416 -14.78 30.92 13.12
CA VAL A 416 -13.71 31.36 14.03
C VAL A 416 -13.32 32.82 13.77
N MET A 417 -13.37 33.26 12.52
CA MET A 417 -13.08 34.66 12.12
C MET A 417 -14.18 35.66 12.48
N GLY A 418 -15.32 35.23 13.03
CA GLY A 418 -16.41 36.12 13.42
C GLY A 418 -17.46 36.37 12.32
N GLY A 419 -17.58 35.45 11.37
CA GLY A 419 -18.63 35.47 10.34
C GLY A 419 -18.18 35.94 8.95
N PRO A 420 -19.09 35.92 7.96
CA PRO A 420 -18.76 36.22 6.57
C PRO A 420 -18.30 37.67 6.36
N ASP A 421 -18.75 38.62 7.18
CA ASP A 421 -18.37 40.03 7.07
C ASP A 421 -16.92 40.25 7.50
N ALA A 422 -16.49 39.61 8.59
CA ALA A 422 -15.09 39.65 9.03
C ALA A 422 -14.17 38.95 8.02
N ALA A 423 -14.60 37.80 7.48
CA ALA A 423 -13.85 37.09 6.47
C ALA A 423 -13.73 37.88 5.16
N THR A 424 -14.81 38.52 4.69
CA THR A 424 -14.76 39.35 3.49
C THR A 424 -13.92 40.60 3.69
N ALA A 425 -13.90 41.18 4.90
CA ALA A 425 -12.98 42.27 5.24
C ALA A 425 -11.51 41.84 5.16
N VAL A 426 -11.16 40.68 5.73
CA VAL A 426 -9.80 40.10 5.64
C VAL A 426 -9.43 39.80 4.19
N ILE A 427 -10.34 39.20 3.41
CA ILE A 427 -10.09 38.91 1.99
C ILE A 427 -9.89 40.19 1.19
N LYS A 428 -10.72 41.23 1.42
CA LYS A 428 -10.57 42.54 0.77
C LYS A 428 -9.22 43.18 1.13
N GLN A 429 -8.79 43.08 2.38
CA GLN A 429 -7.50 43.59 2.83
C GLN A 429 -6.34 42.82 2.18
N MET A 430 -6.40 41.48 2.14
CA MET A 430 -5.39 40.67 1.45
C MET A 430 -5.31 40.98 -0.06
N ILE A 431 -6.45 41.25 -0.71
CA ILE A 431 -6.50 41.65 -2.12
C ILE A 431 -5.90 43.06 -2.30
N ALA A 432 -6.22 44.01 -1.42
CA ALA A 432 -5.66 45.36 -1.45
C ALA A 432 -4.13 45.33 -1.29
N ASP A 433 -3.61 44.53 -0.36
CA ASP A 433 -2.18 44.37 -0.12
C ASP A 433 -1.45 43.65 -1.27
N THR A 434 -2.15 42.82 -2.05
CA THR A 434 -1.56 42.18 -3.24
C THR A 434 -1.60 43.04 -4.50
N GLY A 435 -2.32 44.17 -4.47
CA GLY A 435 -2.48 45.12 -5.57
C GLY A 435 -1.61 46.39 -5.49
N SER A 436 -0.90 46.62 -4.38
CA SER A 436 0.10 47.70 -4.30
C SER A 436 1.38 47.26 -5.02
N PRO A 437 1.83 47.97 -6.08
CA PRO A 437 3.08 47.66 -6.80
C PRO A 437 4.33 47.84 -5.94
#